data_AF-A0A1G0JYU9-F1
#
_entry.id   AF-A0A1G0JYU9-F1
#
_cell.length_a   1.000
_cell.length_b   1.000
_cell.length_c   1.000
_cell.angle_alpha   90.00
_cell.angle_beta   90.00
_cell.angle_gamma   90.00
#
_symmetry.space_group_name_H-M   'P 1'
#
loop_
_entity.id
_entity.type
_entity.pdbx_description
1 polymer ?
#
loop_
_entity_poly.entity_id
_entity_poly.type
_entity_poly.pdbx_seq_one_letter_code
_entity_poly.pdbx_strand_id
1 'polypeptide(L)'
;METQTLRDLAKDYAKGTLDRESYRRNRATLIDGILAGTIRVEAIDFAAPVVARVSQDNTSPGKRKRNAETNAVELDELDVFDITQVVPASGDVTPPRPQRAPANGPAPAAHNTHSNLPLVIVGIIAIVAVLGLVVALVSRKDNGPAAAAQPPTVNADTMVADTPESVASVAASNGANAATDALVEFLDVKDWSDQSLDQFQARWLALPQSDRDAAAGSGELLQVANAAHRKLLEIRALSHVSDAATTSQKEEKLLAFVSSLGIADSRLTPQAANNTATSD
;
A
#
# COMPACT_ATOMS: atom_id res chain seq x y z
N MET A 1 9.29 13.02 -37.98
CA MET A 1 8.56 13.80 -36.97
C MET A 1 8.97 13.25 -35.63
N GLU A 2 9.62 14.03 -34.77
CA GLU A 2 10.03 13.57 -33.43
C GLU A 2 8.78 13.35 -32.58
N THR A 3 8.68 12.18 -31.95
CA THR A 3 7.58 11.87 -31.03
C THR A 3 7.83 12.60 -29.71
N GLN A 4 7.15 13.73 -29.52
CA GLN A 4 7.25 14.51 -28.29
C GLN A 4 6.75 13.68 -27.10
N THR A 5 7.57 13.51 -26.07
CA THR A 5 7.19 12.74 -24.87
C THR A 5 6.62 13.65 -23.78
N LEU A 6 5.91 13.07 -22.81
CA LEU A 6 5.48 13.80 -21.60
C LEU A 6 6.66 14.45 -20.85
N ARG A 7 7.84 13.81 -20.90
CA ARG A 7 9.07 14.32 -20.31
C ARG A 7 9.58 15.56 -21.05
N ASP A 8 9.51 15.57 -22.37
CA ASP A 8 9.94 16.71 -23.18
C ASP A 8 9.01 17.92 -22.97
N LEU A 9 7.69 17.69 -22.94
CA LEU A 9 6.73 18.75 -22.58
C LEU A 9 7.02 19.37 -21.20
N ALA A 10 7.34 18.54 -20.20
CA ALA A 10 7.67 19.03 -18.87
C ALA A 10 8.98 19.83 -18.86
N LYS A 11 9.99 19.40 -19.63
CA LYS A 11 11.25 20.14 -19.79
C LYS A 11 11.04 21.49 -20.48
N ASP A 12 10.23 21.54 -21.53
CA ASP A 12 9.96 22.78 -22.26
C ASP A 12 9.17 23.79 -21.41
N TYR A 13 8.18 23.31 -20.65
CA TYR A 13 7.47 24.13 -19.67
C TYR A 13 8.41 24.66 -18.58
N ALA A 14 9.30 23.81 -18.04
CA ALA A 14 10.28 24.22 -17.02
C ALA A 14 11.31 25.24 -17.54
N LYS A 15 11.68 25.15 -18.82
CA LYS A 15 12.55 26.13 -19.49
C LYS A 15 11.83 27.44 -19.84
N GLY A 16 10.51 27.50 -19.68
CA GLY A 16 9.68 28.63 -20.10
C GLY A 16 9.54 28.77 -21.61
N THR A 17 9.94 27.77 -22.40
CA THR A 17 9.75 27.74 -23.86
C THR A 17 8.32 27.38 -24.24
N LEU A 18 7.58 26.74 -23.31
CA LEU A 18 6.17 26.41 -23.46
C LEU A 18 5.36 27.11 -22.38
N ASP A 19 4.28 27.80 -22.74
CA ASP A 19 3.38 28.42 -21.77
C ASP A 19 2.51 27.37 -21.05
N ARG A 20 1.89 27.78 -19.95
CA ARG A 20 1.09 26.90 -19.08
C ARG A 20 -0.11 26.28 -19.79
N GLU A 21 -0.78 27.03 -20.66
CA GLU A 21 -1.98 26.55 -21.35
C GLU A 21 -1.61 25.58 -22.46
N SER A 22 -0.58 25.90 -23.25
CA SER A 22 -0.02 25.00 -24.26
C SER A 22 0.51 23.71 -23.65
N TYR A 23 1.19 23.77 -22.49
CA TYR A 23 1.60 22.58 -21.75
C TYR A 23 0.41 21.70 -21.37
N ARG A 24 -0.65 22.28 -20.80
CA ARG A 24 -1.86 21.53 -20.40
C ARG A 24 -2.54 20.88 -21.60
N ARG A 25 -2.69 21.62 -22.71
CA ARG A 25 -3.32 21.14 -23.94
C ARG A 25 -2.52 20.00 -24.55
N ASN A 26 -1.21 20.19 -24.75
CA ASN A 26 -0.33 19.17 -25.34
C ASN A 26 -0.26 17.92 -24.46
N ARG A 27 -0.23 18.09 -23.12
CA ARG A 27 -0.27 16.97 -22.17
C ARG A 27 -1.58 16.19 -22.27
N ALA A 28 -2.72 16.87 -22.36
CA ALA A 28 -4.02 16.21 -22.51
C ALA A 28 -4.08 15.40 -23.82
N THR A 29 -3.67 16.00 -24.95
CA THR A 29 -3.63 15.32 -26.24
C THR A 29 -2.74 14.08 -26.23
N LEU A 30 -1.57 14.14 -25.57
CA LEU A 30 -0.68 12.98 -25.41
C LEU A 30 -1.32 11.86 -24.58
N ILE A 31 -1.96 12.21 -23.46
CA ILE A 31 -2.66 11.23 -22.62
C ILE A 31 -3.81 10.58 -23.37
N ASP A 32 -4.62 11.37 -24.07
CA ASP A 32 -5.74 10.87 -24.87
C ASP A 32 -5.26 9.95 -25.99
N GLY A 33 -4.14 10.26 -26.65
CA GLY A 33 -3.53 9.40 -27.66
C GLY A 33 -2.98 8.08 -27.10
N ILE A 34 -2.43 8.10 -25.89
CA ILE A 34 -2.01 6.87 -25.19
C ILE A 34 -3.23 6.01 -24.85
N LEU A 35 -4.30 6.63 -24.30
CA LEU A 35 -5.53 5.93 -23.93
C LEU A 35 -6.27 5.38 -25.15
N ALA A 36 -6.25 6.08 -26.28
CA ALA A 36 -6.83 5.63 -27.54
C ALA A 36 -5.98 4.55 -28.25
N GLY A 37 -4.78 4.24 -27.75
CA GLY A 37 -3.85 3.31 -28.39
C GLY A 37 -3.23 3.84 -29.69
N THR A 38 -3.39 5.13 -30.00
CA THR A 38 -2.77 5.76 -31.19
C THR A 38 -1.30 6.08 -30.96
N ILE A 39 -0.90 6.29 -29.70
CA ILE A 39 0.49 6.50 -29.29
C ILE A 39 0.99 5.24 -28.57
N ARG A 40 1.93 4.53 -29.19
CA ARG A 40 2.53 3.33 -28.60
C ARG A 40 3.51 3.72 -27.49
N VAL A 41 3.26 3.26 -26.27
CA VAL A 41 4.19 3.42 -25.15
C VAL A 41 5.09 2.20 -25.12
N GLU A 42 6.39 2.41 -25.38
CA GLU A 42 7.39 1.37 -25.21
C GLU A 42 7.75 1.27 -23.72
N ALA A 43 7.67 0.06 -23.17
CA ALA A 43 8.15 -0.21 -21.83
C ALA A 43 9.68 -0.05 -21.82
N ILE A 44 10.18 0.92 -21.07
CA ILE A 44 11.61 1.00 -20.79
C ILE A 44 11.89 -0.11 -19.78
N ASP A 45 12.59 -1.14 -20.24
CA ASP A 45 13.07 -2.20 -19.37
C ASP A 45 14.19 -1.63 -18.50
N PHE A 46 13.87 -1.38 -17.23
CA PHE A 46 14.88 -0.94 -16.28
C PHE A 46 15.65 -2.18 -15.85
N ALA A 47 16.96 -2.18 -16.09
CA ALA A 47 17.84 -3.22 -15.54
C ALA A 47 17.55 -3.38 -14.05
N ALA A 48 17.43 -4.64 -13.61
CA ALA A 48 17.23 -4.95 -12.20
C ALA A 48 18.23 -4.14 -11.37
N PRO A 49 17.78 -3.47 -10.28
CA PRO A 49 18.66 -2.66 -9.47
C PRO A 49 19.87 -3.52 -9.12
N VAL A 50 21.06 -3.06 -9.49
CA VAL A 50 22.30 -3.75 -9.14
C VAL A 50 22.31 -3.75 -7.62
N VAL A 51 21.92 -4.87 -7.03
CA VAL A 51 22.03 -5.10 -5.61
C VAL A 51 23.52 -5.03 -5.38
N ALA A 52 23.99 -3.89 -4.86
CA ALA A 52 25.37 -3.76 -4.45
C ALA A 52 25.57 -4.92 -3.50
N ARG A 53 26.32 -5.94 -3.94
CA ARG A 53 26.75 -7.01 -3.06
C ARG A 53 27.50 -6.26 -1.98
N VAL A 54 26.86 -6.12 -0.82
CA VAL A 54 27.55 -5.74 0.40
C VAL A 54 28.64 -6.79 0.49
N SER A 55 29.86 -6.40 0.16
CA SER A 55 31.02 -7.23 0.38
C SER A 55 31.02 -7.51 1.87
N GLN A 56 30.45 -8.66 2.23
CA GLN A 56 30.59 -9.27 3.53
C GLN A 56 32.05 -9.69 3.58
N ASP A 57 32.92 -8.70 3.79
CA ASP A 57 34.31 -8.89 4.08
C ASP A 57 34.32 -9.52 5.46
N ASN A 58 34.19 -10.84 5.47
CA ASN A 58 34.41 -11.72 6.60
C ASN A 58 35.88 -11.57 7.00
N THR A 59 36.20 -10.45 7.64
CA THR A 59 37.46 -10.26 8.33
C THR A 59 37.40 -11.15 9.56
N SER A 60 37.83 -12.38 9.35
CA SER A 60 38.21 -13.35 10.36
C SER A 60 38.95 -12.64 11.51
N PRO A 61 38.60 -12.87 12.79
CA PRO A 61 39.31 -12.29 13.92
C PRO A 61 40.66 -13.00 14.10
N GLY A 62 41.56 -12.79 13.15
CA GLY A 62 42.95 -13.18 13.21
C GLY A 62 43.69 -12.25 14.16
N LYS A 63 43.93 -12.75 15.37
CA LYS A 63 44.83 -12.22 16.42
C LYS A 63 46.02 -11.43 15.84
N ARG A 64 45.89 -10.11 15.72
CA ARG A 64 47.03 -9.22 15.50
C ARG A 64 47.67 -8.89 16.83
N LYS A 65 48.79 -9.56 17.12
CA LYS A 65 49.74 -9.17 18.16
C LYS A 65 50.24 -7.76 17.83
N ARG A 66 50.06 -6.84 18.78
CA ARG A 66 50.65 -5.50 18.76
C ARG A 66 52.15 -5.62 18.85
N ASN A 67 52.85 -5.33 17.75
CA ASN A 67 54.24 -4.91 17.82
C ASN A 67 54.23 -3.38 17.77
N ALA A 68 54.67 -2.78 18.87
CA ALA A 68 54.93 -1.36 18.96
C ALA A 68 56.21 -1.07 18.19
N GLU A 69 56.07 -0.48 17.01
CA GLU A 69 57.18 0.16 16.33
C GLU A 69 56.66 1.49 15.79
N THR A 70 57.04 2.53 16.52
CA THR A 70 56.88 3.94 16.19
C THR A 70 57.62 4.22 14.88
N ASN A 71 56.88 4.30 13.78
CA ASN A 71 57.30 5.05 12.61
C ASN A 71 56.50 6.33 12.56
N ALA A 72 57.18 7.42 12.88
CA ALA A 72 56.72 8.77 12.61
C ALA A 72 56.60 8.92 11.09
N VAL A 73 55.38 8.78 10.58
CA VAL A 73 55.03 9.24 9.24
C VAL A 73 54.50 10.65 9.43
N GLU A 74 55.34 11.59 9.01
CA GLU A 74 55.03 12.99 8.74
C GLU A 74 53.85 13.02 7.77
N LEU A 75 52.66 13.35 8.29
CA LEU A 75 51.47 13.61 7.49
C LEU A 75 51.62 15.02 6.90
N ASP A 76 52.10 15.05 5.68
CA ASP A 76 51.99 16.20 4.80
C ASP A 76 50.50 16.38 4.45
N GLU A 77 49.93 17.46 4.98
CA GLU A 77 48.87 18.30 4.43
C GLU A 77 47.93 17.64 3.40
N LEU A 78 47.03 16.76 3.87
CA LEU A 78 45.82 16.43 3.14
C LEU A 78 44.73 17.40 3.56
N ASP A 79 44.55 18.41 2.71
CA ASP A 79 43.45 19.37 2.67
C ASP A 79 42.13 18.70 3.04
N VAL A 80 41.74 18.90 4.30
CA VAL A 80 40.40 18.63 4.78
C VAL A 80 39.52 19.64 4.08
N PHE A 81 38.88 19.21 2.99
CA PHE A 81 37.73 19.90 2.44
C PHE A 81 36.67 20.01 3.54
N ASP A 82 36.70 21.14 4.23
CA ASP A 82 35.65 21.65 5.08
C ASP A 82 34.43 21.87 4.19
N ILE A 83 33.59 20.84 4.05
CA ILE A 83 32.24 20.96 3.52
C ILE A 83 31.38 21.54 4.65
N THR A 84 31.75 22.73 5.12
CA THR A 84 30.76 23.66 5.62
C THR A 84 29.97 24.09 4.39
N GLN A 85 28.85 23.41 4.18
CA GLN A 85 27.82 23.85 3.26
C GLN A 85 27.41 25.26 3.69
N VAL A 86 28.00 26.26 3.04
CA VAL A 86 27.50 27.62 3.04
C VAL A 86 26.13 27.55 2.39
N VAL A 87 25.10 27.47 3.22
CA VAL A 87 23.73 27.78 2.81
C VAL A 87 23.81 29.22 2.29
N PRO A 88 23.67 29.47 0.96
CA PRO A 88 23.55 30.84 0.51
C PRO A 88 22.31 31.40 1.20
N ALA A 89 22.51 32.44 2.01
CA ALA A 89 21.43 33.22 2.58
C ALA A 89 20.39 33.45 1.49
N SER A 90 19.16 33.03 1.76
CA SER A 90 17.99 33.21 0.91
C SER A 90 17.98 34.64 0.39
N GLY A 91 18.48 34.84 -0.82
CA GLY A 91 18.14 36.01 -1.61
C GLY A 91 16.64 35.91 -1.84
N ASP A 92 15.93 37.01 -1.57
CA ASP A 92 14.52 37.19 -1.88
C ASP A 92 14.24 36.89 -3.36
N VAL A 93 14.08 35.62 -3.70
CA VAL A 93 13.45 35.20 -4.95
C VAL A 93 11.97 35.47 -4.76
N THR A 94 11.63 36.74 -4.97
CA THR A 94 10.24 37.17 -5.12
C THR A 94 9.66 36.33 -6.26
N PRO A 95 8.67 35.45 -6.01
CA PRO A 95 8.06 34.68 -7.08
C PRO A 95 7.51 35.66 -8.13
N PRO A 96 7.69 35.40 -9.44
CA PRO A 96 7.14 36.26 -10.48
C PRO A 96 5.64 36.37 -10.25
N ARG A 97 5.21 37.58 -9.90
CA ARG A 97 3.80 37.92 -9.68
C ARG A 97 3.04 37.52 -10.93
N PRO A 98 2.07 36.58 -10.86
CA PRO A 98 1.28 36.22 -12.02
C PRO A 98 0.59 37.47 -12.53
N GLN A 99 0.95 37.87 -13.74
CA GLN A 99 0.35 38.98 -14.47
C GLN A 99 -1.13 38.62 -14.65
N ARG A 100 -2.02 39.27 -13.88
CA ARG A 100 -3.47 39.10 -14.03
C ARG A 100 -3.84 39.53 -15.45
N ALA A 101 -4.20 38.56 -16.28
CA ALA A 101 -4.90 38.85 -17.52
C ALA A 101 -6.18 39.65 -17.19
N PRO A 102 -6.54 40.67 -17.98
CA PRO A 102 -7.77 41.43 -17.79
C PRO A 102 -8.98 40.49 -17.96
N ALA A 103 -9.74 40.33 -16.87
CA ALA A 103 -11.00 39.63 -16.85
C ALA A 103 -12.06 40.48 -17.56
N ASN A 104 -12.31 40.22 -18.84
CA ASN A 104 -13.48 40.68 -19.58
C ASN A 104 -13.84 39.62 -20.62
N GLY A 105 -14.54 38.58 -20.16
CA GLY A 105 -15.18 37.58 -21.02
C GLY A 105 -16.60 37.33 -20.52
N PRO A 106 -17.64 37.45 -21.37
CA PRO A 106 -19.03 37.25 -20.97
C PRO A 106 -19.28 35.80 -20.54
N ALA A 107 -20.09 35.65 -19.49
CA ALA A 107 -20.45 34.38 -18.89
C ALA A 107 -21.10 33.43 -19.91
N PRO A 108 -20.69 32.15 -19.98
CA PRO A 108 -21.39 31.16 -20.80
C PRO A 108 -22.75 30.82 -20.18
N ALA A 109 -23.77 30.79 -21.04
CA ALA A 109 -25.15 30.50 -20.69
C ALA A 109 -25.31 29.11 -20.07
N ALA A 110 -26.08 29.04 -18.98
CA ALA A 110 -26.46 27.80 -18.30
C ALA A 110 -27.32 26.93 -19.23
N HIS A 111 -26.80 25.77 -19.62
CA HIS A 111 -27.60 24.72 -20.23
C HIS A 111 -28.25 23.88 -19.13
N ASN A 112 -29.56 24.00 -19.02
CA ASN A 112 -30.41 23.20 -18.14
C ASN A 112 -30.52 21.77 -18.70
N THR A 113 -29.84 20.82 -18.05
CA THR A 113 -29.96 19.40 -18.34
C THR A 113 -31.21 18.85 -17.63
N HIS A 114 -32.24 18.49 -18.41
CA HIS A 114 -33.39 17.76 -17.90
C HIS A 114 -32.97 16.31 -17.53
N SER A 115 -32.82 16.04 -16.24
CA SER A 115 -32.54 14.69 -15.72
C SER A 115 -33.81 13.82 -15.72
N ASN A 116 -33.81 12.79 -16.55
CA ASN A 116 -34.80 11.70 -16.53
C ASN A 116 -34.44 10.70 -15.41
N LEU A 117 -34.81 11.03 -14.17
CA LEU A 117 -34.39 10.32 -12.95
C LEU A 117 -35.34 9.23 -12.37
N PRO A 118 -36.41 8.71 -13.01
CA PRO A 118 -37.19 7.64 -12.35
C PRO A 118 -36.77 6.20 -12.69
N LEU A 119 -35.92 5.94 -13.70
CA LEU A 119 -35.68 4.56 -14.16
C LEU A 119 -34.51 3.82 -13.46
N VAL A 120 -33.54 4.52 -12.89
CA VAL A 120 -32.35 3.90 -12.28
C VAL A 120 -32.66 3.29 -10.89
N ILE A 121 -33.62 3.86 -10.17
CA ILE A 121 -33.96 3.41 -8.80
C ILE A 121 -34.61 2.01 -8.81
N VAL A 122 -35.40 1.68 -9.85
CA VAL A 122 -36.06 0.36 -9.95
C VAL A 122 -35.06 -0.77 -10.20
N GLY A 123 -33.96 -0.50 -10.92
CA GLY A 123 -32.92 -1.49 -11.18
C GLY A 123 -32.14 -1.91 -9.94
N ILE A 124 -31.84 -0.97 -9.04
CA ILE A 124 -31.08 -1.23 -7.81
C ILE A 124 -31.89 -2.14 -6.85
N ILE A 125 -33.21 -1.91 -6.75
CA ILE A 125 -34.08 -2.72 -5.87
C ILE A 125 -34.14 -4.18 -6.33
N ALA A 126 -34.19 -4.42 -7.65
CA ALA A 126 -34.20 -5.79 -8.20
C ALA A 126 -32.89 -6.55 -7.90
N ILE A 127 -31.74 -5.87 -7.99
CA ILE A 127 -30.43 -6.48 -7.72
C ILE A 127 -30.30 -6.84 -6.23
N VAL A 128 -30.73 -5.95 -5.32
CA VAL A 128 -30.69 -6.22 -3.87
C VAL A 128 -31.58 -7.39 -3.48
N ALA A 129 -32.76 -7.52 -4.10
CA ALA A 129 -33.67 -8.65 -3.85
C ALA A 129 -33.08 -9.99 -4.31
N VAL A 130 -32.40 -10.03 -5.46
CA VAL A 130 -31.72 -11.25 -5.95
C VAL A 130 -30.54 -11.61 -5.06
N LEU A 131 -29.73 -10.64 -4.62
CA LEU A 131 -28.62 -10.90 -3.71
C LEU A 131 -29.10 -11.46 -2.36
N GLY A 132 -30.17 -10.89 -1.80
CA GLY A 132 -30.78 -11.36 -0.56
C GLY A 132 -31.31 -12.81 -0.67
N LEU A 133 -31.87 -13.17 -1.82
CA LEU A 133 -32.35 -14.53 -2.08
C LEU A 133 -31.18 -15.54 -2.15
N VAL A 134 -30.07 -15.17 -2.79
CA VAL A 134 -28.87 -16.04 -2.88
C VAL A 134 -28.28 -16.28 -1.49
N VAL A 135 -28.16 -15.24 -0.67
CA VAL A 135 -27.67 -15.38 0.72
C VAL A 135 -28.60 -16.29 1.54
N ALA A 136 -29.92 -16.09 1.44
CA ALA A 136 -30.90 -16.93 2.15
C ALA A 136 -30.86 -18.41 1.73
N LEU A 137 -30.54 -18.70 0.47
CA LEU A 137 -30.39 -20.07 -0.03
C LEU A 137 -29.08 -20.73 0.43
N VAL A 138 -27.97 -19.97 0.54
CA VAL A 138 -26.70 -20.50 1.04
C VAL A 138 -26.79 -20.81 2.55
N SER A 139 -27.41 -19.93 3.35
CA SER A 139 -27.57 -20.16 4.80
C SER A 139 -28.49 -21.34 5.16
N ARG A 140 -29.29 -21.85 4.22
CA ARG A 140 -30.16 -23.02 4.47
C ARG A 140 -29.43 -24.36 4.38
N LYS A 141 -28.22 -24.41 3.80
CA LYS A 141 -27.55 -25.68 3.51
C LYS A 141 -26.84 -26.31 4.72
N ASP A 142 -26.53 -25.53 5.75
CA ASP A 142 -25.75 -26.00 6.91
C ASP A 142 -26.58 -26.37 8.15
N ASN A 143 -27.90 -26.15 8.12
CA ASN A 143 -28.80 -26.55 9.21
C ASN A 143 -29.36 -27.97 8.98
N GLY A 144 -28.46 -28.94 8.81
CA GLY A 144 -28.82 -30.36 8.84
C GLY A 144 -29.30 -30.76 10.25
N PRO A 145 -30.33 -31.63 10.37
CA PRO A 145 -30.85 -32.05 11.67
C PRO A 145 -29.76 -32.76 12.47
N ALA A 146 -29.56 -32.31 13.70
CA ALA A 146 -28.63 -32.87 14.68
C ALA A 146 -28.78 -34.40 14.76
N ALA A 147 -27.77 -35.12 14.26
CA ALA A 147 -27.67 -36.56 14.43
C ALA A 147 -27.43 -36.86 15.92
N ALA A 148 -28.31 -37.69 16.48
CA ALA A 148 -28.29 -38.12 17.86
C ALA A 148 -26.94 -38.75 18.25
N ALA A 149 -26.45 -38.37 19.42
CA ALA A 149 -25.23 -38.87 20.05
C ALA A 149 -25.23 -40.42 20.14
N GLN A 150 -24.19 -41.04 19.59
CA GLN A 150 -23.83 -42.42 19.92
C GLN A 150 -22.95 -42.42 21.17
N PRO A 151 -23.19 -43.34 22.13
CA PRO A 151 -22.35 -43.48 23.31
C PRO A 151 -20.98 -44.11 22.96
N PRO A 152 -19.91 -43.76 23.69
CA PRO A 152 -18.58 -44.30 23.43
C PRO A 152 -18.49 -45.78 23.83
N THR A 153 -18.13 -46.64 22.87
CA THR A 153 -17.68 -48.00 23.12
C THR A 153 -16.26 -47.98 23.71
N VAL A 154 -16.17 -48.40 24.97
CA VAL A 154 -14.92 -48.64 25.71
C VAL A 154 -14.31 -49.94 25.21
N ASN A 155 -13.28 -49.86 24.38
CA ASN A 155 -12.40 -51.00 24.12
C ASN A 155 -11.32 -51.00 25.19
N ALA A 156 -11.55 -51.80 26.22
CA ALA A 156 -10.50 -52.26 27.10
C ALA A 156 -9.71 -53.35 26.38
N ASP A 157 -8.39 -53.27 26.54
CA ASP A 157 -7.44 -54.39 26.64
C ASP A 157 -6.32 -54.36 25.60
N THR A 158 -5.24 -53.65 25.95
CA THR A 158 -3.86 -53.96 25.54
C THR A 158 -2.94 -53.23 26.53
N MET A 159 -2.56 -53.92 27.61
CA MET A 159 -1.39 -53.56 28.41
C MET A 159 -0.14 -53.94 27.63
N VAL A 160 0.52 -52.97 27.00
CA VAL A 160 1.95 -53.03 26.71
C VAL A 160 2.58 -51.84 27.40
N ALA A 161 3.35 -52.14 28.45
CA ALA A 161 4.22 -51.20 29.10
C ALA A 161 5.30 -50.81 28.09
N ASP A 162 5.18 -49.60 27.54
CA ASP A 162 6.26 -48.99 26.78
C ASP A 162 6.53 -47.59 27.31
N THR A 163 7.82 -47.31 27.39
CA THR A 163 8.46 -46.20 28.08
C THR A 163 7.94 -44.85 27.57
N PRO A 164 7.61 -43.87 28.44
CA PRO A 164 7.24 -42.53 27.98
C PRO A 164 8.48 -41.80 27.47
N GLU A 165 8.89 -42.09 26.23
CA GLU A 165 9.76 -41.20 25.48
C GLU A 165 8.98 -39.92 25.16
N SER A 166 9.51 -38.84 25.72
CA SER A 166 9.07 -37.46 25.56
C SER A 166 9.14 -37.03 24.08
N VAL A 167 8.09 -37.31 23.31
CA VAL A 167 7.90 -36.85 21.92
C VAL A 167 7.31 -35.44 21.81
N ALA A 168 7.42 -34.62 22.85
CA ALA A 168 6.92 -33.24 22.85
C ALA A 168 7.95 -32.25 22.25
N SER A 169 8.28 -32.34 20.95
CA SER A 169 9.14 -31.31 20.33
C SER A 169 9.14 -31.20 18.80
N VAL A 170 8.04 -31.55 18.10
CA VAL A 170 7.98 -31.38 16.62
C VAL A 170 6.77 -30.55 16.13
N ALA A 171 5.84 -30.18 17.00
CA ALA A 171 4.66 -29.41 16.60
C ALA A 171 4.91 -27.89 16.45
N ALA A 172 6.04 -27.37 16.95
CA ALA A 172 6.28 -25.92 16.99
C ALA A 172 6.82 -25.33 15.67
N SER A 173 7.30 -26.15 14.73
CA SER A 173 8.00 -25.65 13.54
C SER A 173 7.06 -25.29 12.38
N ASN A 174 5.79 -25.72 12.40
CA ASN A 174 4.84 -25.46 11.31
C ASN A 174 4.01 -24.18 11.49
N GLY A 175 3.96 -23.62 12.71
CA GLY A 175 3.11 -22.45 13.03
C GLY A 175 3.59 -21.15 12.37
N ALA A 176 4.90 -20.89 12.36
CA ALA A 176 5.47 -19.68 11.75
C ALA A 176 5.16 -19.58 10.25
N ASN A 177 5.03 -20.70 9.54
CA ASN A 177 4.70 -20.71 8.12
C ASN A 177 3.23 -20.36 7.88
N ALA A 178 2.31 -20.73 8.77
CA ALA A 178 0.88 -20.51 8.55
C ALA A 178 0.49 -19.01 8.51
N ALA A 179 1.11 -18.19 9.35
CA ALA A 179 0.90 -16.74 9.36
C ALA A 179 1.48 -16.08 8.09
N THR A 180 2.70 -16.44 7.72
CA THR A 180 3.34 -15.94 6.49
C THR A 180 2.57 -16.39 5.24
N ASP A 181 2.14 -17.65 5.17
CA ASP A 181 1.35 -18.19 4.06
C ASP A 181 0.02 -17.44 3.92
N ALA A 182 -0.65 -17.12 5.02
CA ALA A 182 -1.87 -16.30 4.99
C ALA A 182 -1.60 -14.90 4.40
N LEU A 183 -0.49 -14.25 4.80
CA LEU A 183 -0.10 -12.94 4.27
C LEU A 183 0.22 -13.01 2.77
N VAL A 184 0.94 -14.04 2.32
CA VAL A 184 1.26 -14.26 0.89
C VAL A 184 -0.02 -14.47 0.09
N GLU A 185 -0.92 -15.32 0.55
CA GLU A 185 -2.20 -15.59 -0.12
C GLU A 185 -3.03 -14.31 -0.26
N PHE A 186 -3.14 -13.51 0.80
CA PHE A 186 -3.84 -12.23 0.76
C PHE A 186 -3.22 -11.24 -0.24
N LEU A 187 -1.89 -11.16 -0.26
CA LEU A 187 -1.15 -10.30 -1.19
C LEU A 187 -1.29 -10.77 -2.65
N ASP A 188 -1.46 -12.06 -2.90
CA ASP A 188 -1.63 -12.62 -4.24
C ASP A 188 -3.03 -12.36 -4.81
N VAL A 189 -4.07 -12.51 -3.98
CA VAL A 189 -5.47 -12.24 -4.36
C VAL A 189 -5.68 -10.76 -4.72
N LYS A 190 -4.93 -9.84 -4.09
CA LYS A 190 -5.00 -8.38 -4.31
C LYS A 190 -6.41 -7.78 -4.15
N ASP A 191 -7.30 -8.47 -3.46
CA ASP A 191 -8.64 -7.98 -3.16
C ASP A 191 -8.65 -7.22 -1.84
N TRP A 192 -8.89 -5.92 -1.91
CA TRP A 192 -9.01 -5.00 -0.78
C TRP A 192 -10.48 -4.64 -0.50
N SER A 193 -11.41 -5.49 -0.94
CA SER A 193 -12.82 -5.37 -0.61
C SER A 193 -13.06 -5.57 0.88
N ASP A 194 -14.14 -4.97 1.38
CA ASP A 194 -14.58 -5.10 2.77
C ASP A 194 -14.72 -6.57 3.21
N GLN A 195 -15.22 -7.42 2.32
CA GLN A 195 -15.38 -8.85 2.57
C GLN A 195 -14.04 -9.59 2.66
N SER A 196 -13.10 -9.28 1.76
CA SER A 196 -11.75 -9.87 1.78
C SER A 196 -11.00 -9.51 3.07
N LEU A 197 -11.09 -8.24 3.48
CA LEU A 197 -10.50 -7.76 4.74
C LEU A 197 -11.07 -8.50 5.96
N ASP A 198 -12.39 -8.67 6.03
CA ASP A 198 -13.04 -9.38 7.14
C ASP A 198 -12.66 -10.87 7.17
N GLN A 199 -12.64 -11.53 6.02
CA GLN A 199 -12.26 -12.94 5.90
C GLN A 199 -10.81 -13.17 6.31
N PHE A 200 -9.90 -12.31 5.83
CA PHE A 200 -8.51 -12.38 6.23
C PHE A 200 -8.35 -12.11 7.73
N GLN A 201 -9.00 -11.07 8.26
CA GLN A 201 -8.90 -10.73 9.67
C GLN A 201 -9.40 -11.87 10.57
N ALA A 202 -10.50 -12.52 10.20
CA ALA A 202 -11.00 -13.70 10.92
C ALA A 202 -9.99 -14.85 10.92
N ARG A 203 -9.40 -15.17 9.76
CA ARG A 203 -8.36 -16.19 9.64
C ARG A 203 -7.10 -15.83 10.43
N TRP A 204 -6.66 -14.58 10.36
CA TRP A 204 -5.50 -14.07 11.09
C TRP A 204 -5.69 -14.14 12.62
N LEU A 205 -6.88 -13.76 13.10
CA LEU A 205 -7.22 -13.83 14.52
C LEU A 205 -7.38 -15.27 15.02
N ALA A 206 -7.74 -16.20 14.15
CA ALA A 206 -7.80 -17.63 14.47
C ALA A 206 -6.41 -18.28 14.63
N LEU A 207 -5.34 -17.66 14.13
CA LEU A 207 -3.97 -18.16 14.31
C LEU A 207 -3.52 -18.05 15.78
N PRO A 208 -2.66 -18.96 16.27
CA PRO A 208 -1.99 -18.80 17.54
C PRO A 208 -1.22 -17.48 17.64
N GLN A 209 -1.16 -16.89 18.84
CA GLN A 209 -0.42 -15.65 19.05
C GLN A 209 1.06 -15.78 18.70
N SER A 210 1.67 -16.93 18.98
CA SER A 210 3.06 -17.24 18.63
C SER A 210 3.35 -17.09 17.13
N ASP A 211 2.40 -17.46 16.30
CA ASP A 211 2.55 -17.47 14.85
C ASP A 211 2.42 -16.04 14.30
N ARG A 212 1.49 -15.27 14.86
CA ARG A 212 1.36 -13.83 14.56
C ARG A 212 2.61 -13.05 14.97
N ASP A 213 3.14 -13.33 16.16
CA ASP A 213 4.35 -12.66 16.66
C ASP A 213 5.57 -13.02 15.80
N ALA A 214 5.69 -14.27 15.35
CA ALA A 214 6.74 -14.68 14.41
C ALA A 214 6.63 -13.95 13.06
N ALA A 215 5.41 -13.68 12.59
CA ALA A 215 5.17 -12.95 11.35
C ALA A 215 5.34 -11.41 11.49
N ALA A 216 5.40 -10.86 12.71
CA ALA A 216 5.52 -9.42 12.95
C ALA A 216 6.76 -8.79 12.29
N GLY A 217 7.84 -9.55 12.14
CA GLY A 217 9.08 -9.13 11.48
C GLY A 217 9.24 -9.62 10.03
N SER A 218 8.21 -10.25 9.45
CA SER A 218 8.29 -10.84 8.12
C SER A 218 8.29 -9.78 7.02
N GLY A 219 8.94 -10.08 5.89
CA GLY A 219 8.93 -9.20 4.71
C GLY A 219 7.53 -9.07 4.10
N GLU A 220 6.71 -10.10 4.26
CA GLU A 220 5.33 -10.18 3.78
C GLU A 220 4.43 -9.22 4.57
N LEU A 221 4.57 -9.12 5.89
CA LEU A 221 3.81 -8.15 6.68
C LEU A 221 4.17 -6.71 6.29
N LEU A 222 5.45 -6.43 6.01
CA LEU A 222 5.88 -5.13 5.48
C LEU A 222 5.28 -4.85 4.09
N GLN A 223 5.13 -5.87 3.24
CA GLN A 223 4.44 -5.73 1.95
C GLN A 223 2.96 -5.41 2.14
N VAL A 224 2.27 -6.08 3.08
CA VAL A 224 0.88 -5.76 3.43
C VAL A 224 0.77 -4.31 3.93
N ALA A 225 1.66 -3.86 4.81
CA ALA A 225 1.69 -2.47 5.29
C ALA A 225 1.84 -1.46 4.14
N ASN A 226 2.77 -1.71 3.22
CA ASN A 226 2.99 -0.83 2.06
C ASN A 226 1.81 -0.87 1.07
N ALA A 227 1.14 -2.02 0.91
CA ALA A 227 -0.04 -2.14 0.07
C ALA A 227 -1.26 -1.43 0.68
N ALA A 228 -1.47 -1.57 2.00
CA ALA A 228 -2.49 -0.86 2.75
C ALA A 228 -2.28 0.66 2.66
N HIS A 229 -1.04 1.15 2.82
CA HIS A 229 -0.72 2.57 2.67
C HIS A 229 -1.07 3.09 1.26
N ARG A 230 -0.72 2.35 0.20
CA ARG A 230 -1.10 2.72 -1.17
C ARG A 230 -2.62 2.79 -1.36
N LYS A 231 -3.36 1.83 -0.81
CA LYS A 231 -4.83 1.81 -0.87
C LYS A 231 -5.46 2.97 -0.10
N LEU A 232 -4.86 3.35 1.02
CA LEU A 232 -5.30 4.49 1.80
C LEU A 232 -5.11 5.81 1.03
N LEU A 233 -3.98 5.98 0.34
CA LEU A 233 -3.77 7.14 -0.55
C LEU A 233 -4.77 7.18 -1.71
N GLU A 234 -5.13 6.02 -2.28
CA GLU A 234 -6.15 5.91 -3.33
C GLU A 234 -7.54 6.33 -2.82
N ILE A 235 -7.96 5.82 -1.65
CA ILE A 235 -9.22 6.19 -1.00
C ILE A 235 -9.27 7.70 -0.74
N ARG A 236 -8.19 8.27 -0.19
CA ARG A 236 -8.09 9.72 0.04
C ARG A 236 -8.16 10.53 -1.26
N ALA A 237 -7.52 10.06 -2.34
CA ALA A 237 -7.62 10.72 -3.64
C ALA A 237 -9.05 10.68 -4.21
N LEU A 238 -9.78 9.58 -3.97
CA LEU A 238 -11.17 9.40 -4.38
C LEU A 238 -12.17 10.17 -3.49
N SER A 239 -11.77 10.58 -2.28
CA SER A 239 -12.63 11.33 -1.35
C SER A 239 -13.16 12.63 -1.94
N HIS A 240 -12.44 13.23 -2.90
CA HIS A 240 -12.86 14.46 -3.58
C HIS A 240 -13.96 14.24 -4.64
N VAL A 241 -14.15 13.01 -5.10
CA VAL A 241 -15.05 12.67 -6.22
C VAL A 241 -16.23 11.80 -5.76
N SER A 242 -16.06 11.07 -4.66
CA SER A 242 -17.05 10.13 -4.13
C SER A 242 -17.73 10.65 -2.85
N ASP A 243 -18.74 9.92 -2.37
CA ASP A 243 -19.40 10.26 -1.11
C ASP A 243 -18.41 10.17 0.07
N ALA A 244 -18.24 11.28 0.77
CA ALA A 244 -17.35 11.42 1.91
C ALA A 244 -17.67 10.40 3.00
N ALA A 245 -18.94 10.04 3.22
CA ALA A 245 -19.31 9.06 4.23
C ALA A 245 -18.75 7.65 3.91
N THR A 246 -18.93 7.21 2.66
CA THR A 246 -18.42 5.90 2.21
C THR A 246 -16.90 5.84 2.20
N THR A 247 -16.25 6.96 1.87
CA THR A 247 -14.79 7.08 1.86
C THR A 247 -14.22 6.96 3.28
N SER A 248 -14.79 7.72 4.23
CA SER A 248 -14.37 7.68 5.63
C SER A 248 -14.55 6.28 6.24
N GLN A 249 -15.66 5.60 5.93
CA GLN A 249 -15.90 4.24 6.40
C GLN A 249 -14.84 3.25 5.88
N LYS A 250 -14.47 3.35 4.59
CA LYS A 250 -13.42 2.50 4.00
C LYS A 250 -12.04 2.79 4.59
N GLU A 251 -11.73 4.06 4.83
CA GLU A 251 -10.49 4.45 5.49
C GLU A 251 -10.44 3.88 6.91
N GLU A 252 -11.49 4.05 7.70
CA GLU A 252 -11.58 3.50 9.07
C GLU A 252 -11.42 1.97 9.08
N LYS A 253 -12.08 1.26 8.16
CA LYS A 253 -11.99 -0.20 8.06
C LYS A 253 -10.58 -0.66 7.72
N LEU A 254 -9.91 0.00 6.77
CA LEU A 254 -8.54 -0.32 6.40
C LEU A 254 -7.56 -0.05 7.56
N LEU A 255 -7.79 1.02 8.32
CA LEU A 255 -6.99 1.34 9.51
C LEU A 255 -7.19 0.31 10.63
N ALA A 256 -8.43 -0.10 10.89
CA ALA A 256 -8.74 -1.16 11.85
C ALA A 256 -8.10 -2.49 11.47
N PHE A 257 -8.13 -2.84 10.18
CA PHE A 257 -7.45 -4.02 9.62
C PHE A 257 -5.94 -3.98 9.90
N VAL A 258 -5.26 -2.90 9.53
CA VAL A 258 -3.82 -2.72 9.77
C VAL A 258 -3.49 -2.79 11.26
N SER A 259 -4.31 -2.18 12.11
CA SER A 259 -4.13 -2.21 13.56
C SER A 259 -4.26 -3.64 14.11
N SER A 260 -5.20 -4.44 13.60
CA SER A 260 -5.38 -5.84 14.02
C SER A 260 -4.20 -6.75 13.66
N LEU A 261 -3.41 -6.35 12.66
CA LEU A 261 -2.17 -7.01 12.28
C LEU A 261 -0.99 -6.64 13.19
N GLY A 262 -1.15 -5.66 14.09
CA GLY A 262 -0.06 -5.16 14.94
C GLY A 262 0.92 -4.24 14.19
N ILE A 263 0.54 -3.72 13.02
CA ILE A 263 1.39 -2.84 12.22
C ILE A 263 1.35 -1.43 12.80
N ALA A 264 2.44 -1.02 13.46
CA ALA A 264 2.62 0.33 13.98
C ALA A 264 3.38 1.23 12.98
N ASP A 265 2.76 1.57 11.85
CA ASP A 265 3.33 2.49 10.85
C ASP A 265 2.75 3.90 11.01
N SER A 266 3.60 4.90 11.23
CA SER A 266 3.18 6.29 11.39
C SER A 266 2.50 6.86 10.13
N ARG A 267 2.78 6.30 8.95
CA ARG A 267 2.13 6.67 7.68
C ARG A 267 0.68 6.20 7.60
N LEU A 268 0.34 5.18 8.39
CA LEU A 268 -1.01 4.62 8.51
C LEU A 268 -1.78 5.27 9.66
N THR A 269 -1.36 6.44 10.14
CA THR A 269 -2.15 7.17 11.13
C THR A 269 -3.31 7.92 10.46
N PRO A 270 -4.46 8.05 11.15
CA PRO A 270 -5.52 8.93 10.69
C PRO A 270 -4.91 10.32 10.53
N GLN A 271 -4.94 10.86 9.32
CA GLN A 271 -4.50 12.24 9.12
C GLN A 271 -5.55 13.09 9.80
N ALA A 272 -5.24 13.61 10.99
CA ALA A 272 -6.10 14.56 11.68
C ALA A 272 -6.50 15.60 10.63
N ALA A 273 -7.79 15.70 10.36
CA ALA A 273 -8.31 16.62 9.37
C ALA A 273 -7.98 18.03 9.86
N ASN A 274 -6.82 18.57 9.45
CA ASN A 274 -6.39 19.94 9.75
C ASN A 274 -7.28 21.00 9.08
N ASN A 275 -8.45 20.59 8.57
CA ASN A 275 -9.54 21.45 8.17
C ASN A 275 -10.41 21.81 9.39
N THR A 276 -9.82 22.27 10.49
CA THR A 276 -10.50 23.32 11.25
C THR A 276 -10.50 24.54 10.35
N ALA A 277 -11.54 24.64 9.52
CA ALA A 277 -11.89 25.87 8.85
C ALA A 277 -11.97 26.94 9.95
N THR A 278 -11.04 27.88 9.94
CA THR A 278 -11.11 29.12 10.68
C THR A 278 -12.44 29.78 10.30
N SER A 279 -13.45 29.58 11.14
CA SER A 279 -14.73 30.23 11.01
C SER A 279 -14.54 31.63 11.60
N ASP A 280 -14.19 32.59 10.74
CA ASP A 280 -14.33 34.02 11.00
C ASP A 280 -15.77 34.48 10.64
#